data_AF-X0ZH31-F1
#
_entry.id   AF-X0ZH31-F1
#
_cell.length_a   1.000
_cell.length_b   1.000
_cell.length_c   1.000
_cell.angle_alpha   90.00
_cell.angle_beta   90.00
_cell.angle_gamma   90.00
#
_symmetry.space_group_name_H-M   'P 1'
#
loop_
_entity.id
_entity.type
_entity.pdbx_description
1 polymer ?
#
loop_
_entity_poly.entity_id
_entity_poly.type
_entity_poly.pdbx_seq_one_letter_code
_entity_poly.pdbx_strand_id
1 'polypeptide(L)' 'MVEFELKVNEKQNTIYVPKWMREAWGHNLKIRPNLISGILYPSNVPLEDVLKSLKVITLDLEHDMKGNYVPPLQ' A
#
# COMPACT_ATOMS: atom_id res chain seq x y z
N MET A 1 1.06 11.00 1.45
CA MET A 1 1.49 9.61 1.83
C MET A 1 2.99 9.43 1.51
N VAL A 2 3.67 8.34 1.89
CA VAL A 2 5.08 8.08 1.45
C VAL A 2 5.11 6.93 0.45
N GLU A 3 5.67 7.17 -0.74
CA GLU A 3 5.89 6.16 -1.78
C GLU A 3 7.24 5.45 -1.56
N PHE A 4 7.27 4.13 -1.78
CA PHE A 4 8.50 3.34 -1.69
C PHE A 4 8.62 2.42 -2.90
N GLU A 5 9.80 2.40 -3.50
CA GLU A 5 10.12 1.48 -4.60
C GLU A 5 10.41 0.08 -4.04
N LEU A 6 9.66 -0.92 -4.52
CA LEU A 6 9.89 -2.32 -4.19
C LEU A 6 10.53 -3.03 -5.38
N LYS A 7 11.59 -3.80 -5.11
CA LYS A 7 12.25 -4.64 -6.12
C LYS A 7 11.89 -6.10 -5.88
N VAL A 8 11.57 -6.81 -6.97
CA VAL A 8 11.43 -8.26 -6.94
C VAL A 8 12.83 -8.87 -6.90
N ASN A 9 13.07 -9.75 -5.94
CA ASN A 9 14.27 -10.58 -5.97
C ASN A 9 14.14 -11.60 -7.10
N GLU A 10 14.90 -11.42 -8.18
CA GLU A 10 14.81 -12.25 -9.40
C GLU A 10 15.07 -13.75 -9.16
N LYS A 11 15.85 -14.10 -8.13
CA LYS A 11 16.19 -15.50 -7.82
C LYS A 11 15.07 -16.20 -7.04
N GLN A 12 14.38 -15.46 -6.18
CA GLN A 12 13.38 -16.01 -5.26
C GLN A 12 11.94 -15.68 -5.68
N ASN A 13 11.75 -14.78 -6.65
CA ASN A 13 10.46 -14.21 -7.04
C ASN A 13 9.69 -13.63 -5.85
N THR A 14 10.40 -13.04 -4.88
CA THR A 14 9.83 -12.45 -3.67
C THR A 14 10.03 -10.94 -3.63
N ILE A 15 9.05 -10.21 -3.10
CA ILE A 15 9.21 -8.81 -2.72
C ILE A 15 9.60 -8.68 -1.25
N TYR A 16 10.47 -7.73 -0.94
CA TYR A 16 10.74 -7.36 0.45
C TYR A 16 9.59 -6.53 1.02
N VAL A 17 9.08 -6.91 2.18
CA VAL A 17 8.11 -6.11 2.93
C VAL A 17 8.82 -5.38 4.08
N PRO A 18 8.82 -4.03 4.10
CA PRO A 18 9.45 -3.23 5.14
C PRO A 18 9.08 -3.65 6.57
N LYS A 19 10.05 -3.53 7.49
CA LYS A 19 9.88 -3.92 8.89
C LYS A 19 8.62 -3.30 9.53
N TRP A 20 8.39 -2.00 9.34
CA TRP A 20 7.23 -1.29 9.90
C TRP A 20 5.89 -1.84 9.39
N MET A 21 5.82 -2.25 8.11
CA MET A 21 4.63 -2.91 7.57
C MET A 21 4.43 -4.28 8.20
N ARG A 22 5.50 -5.08 8.34
CA ARG A 22 5.41 -6.40 8.99
C ARG A 22 5.02 -6.32 10.46
N GLU A 23 5.50 -5.29 11.17
CA GLU A 23 5.13 -5.05 12.56
C GLU A 23 3.66 -4.61 12.70
N ALA A 24 3.17 -3.76 11.80
CA ALA A 24 1.79 -3.28 11.83
C ALA A 24 0.77 -4.30 11.29
N TRP A 25 1.11 -5.03 10.23
CA TRP A 25 0.18 -5.87 9.45
C TRP A 25 0.39 -7.37 9.68
N GLY A 26 1.49 -7.75 10.32
CA GLY A 26 1.90 -9.13 10.50
C GLY A 26 2.50 -9.74 9.24
N HIS A 27 2.65 -11.08 9.26
CA HIS A 27 3.29 -11.85 8.19
C HIS A 27 2.30 -12.49 7.22
N ASN A 28 1.01 -12.50 7.55
CA ASN A 28 -0.04 -13.12 6.74
C ASN A 28 -0.76 -12.07 5.92
N LEU A 29 -0.26 -11.82 4.71
CA LEU A 29 -0.82 -10.82 3.80
C LEU A 29 -1.52 -11.49 2.62
N LYS A 30 -2.54 -10.82 2.07
CA LYS A 30 -3.18 -11.18 0.80
C LYS A 30 -3.03 -10.02 -0.17
N ILE A 31 -2.83 -10.37 -1.44
CA ILE A 31 -2.82 -9.40 -2.54
C ILE A 31 -4.03 -9.64 -3.43
N ARG A 32 -4.71 -8.57 -3.82
CA ARG A 32 -5.72 -8.60 -4.89
C ARG A 32 -5.23 -7.73 -6.05
N PRO A 33 -4.66 -8.34 -7.10
CA PRO A 33 -4.19 -7.63 -8.27
C PRO A 33 -5.32 -7.33 -9.28
N ASN A 34 -5.06 -6.37 -10.15
CA ASN A 34 -5.77 -6.04 -11.39
C ASN A 34 -4.73 -5.79 -12.50
N LEU A 35 -5.16 -5.35 -13.68
CA LEU A 35 -4.32 -5.17 -14.87
C LEU A 35 -3.05 -4.32 -14.64
N ILE A 36 -3.15 -3.26 -13.84
CA ILE A 36 -2.06 -2.27 -13.65
C ILE A 36 -1.72 -1.98 -12.19
N SER A 37 -2.53 -2.46 -11.24
CA SER A 37 -2.37 -2.17 -9.82
C SER A 37 -2.85 -3.33 -8.97
N GLY A 38 -2.49 -3.33 -7.69
CA GLY A 38 -2.96 -4.32 -6.75
C GLY A 38 -2.97 -3.76 -5.34
N ILE A 39 -3.79 -4.36 -4.49
CA ILE A 39 -3.88 -3.99 -3.07
C ILE A 39 -3.31 -5.13 -2.23
N LEU A 40 -2.33 -4.81 -1.39
CA LEU A 40 -1.74 -5.72 -0.41
C LEU A 40 -2.27 -5.34 0.98
N TYR A 41 -2.84 -6.30 1.72
CA TYR A 41 -3.47 -6.04 3.01
C TYR A 41 -3.39 -7.25 3.95
N PRO A 42 -3.57 -7.06 5.28
CA PRO A 42 -3.56 -8.16 6.25
C PRO A 42 -4.71 -9.15 6.00
N SER A 43 -4.43 -10.45 6.09
CA SER A 43 -5.38 -11.51 5.78
C SER A 43 -6.60 -11.59 6.71
N ASN A 44 -6.48 -11.00 7.90
CA ASN A 44 -7.48 -10.98 8.97
C ASN A 44 -8.36 -9.72 8.97
N VAL A 45 -8.12 -8.77 8.07
CA VAL A 45 -8.91 -7.52 8.00
C VAL A 45 -10.11 -7.72 7.06
N PRO A 46 -11.33 -7.33 7.47
CA PRO A 46 -12.50 -7.34 6.61
C PRO A 46 -12.32 -6.44 5.38
N LEU A 47 -12.81 -6.89 4.22
CA LEU A 47 -12.67 -6.14 2.97
C LEU A 47 -13.32 -4.74 3.04
N GLU A 48 -14.36 -4.56 3.85
CA GLU A 48 -15.01 -3.26 4.07
C GLU A 48 -14.05 -2.22 4.67
N ASP A 49 -13.20 -2.62 5.62
CA ASP A 49 -12.23 -1.72 6.24
C ASP A 49 -11.05 -1.42 5.31
N VAL A 50 -10.68 -2.41 4.48
CA VAL A 50 -9.74 -2.19 3.37
C VAL A 50 -10.30 -1.14 2.40
N LEU A 51 -11.58 -1.24 2.02
CA LEU A 51 -12.22 -0.27 1.13
C LEU A 51 -12.30 1.13 1.75
N LYS A 52 -12.59 1.25 3.05
CA LYS A 52 -12.56 2.55 3.76
C LYS A 52 -11.18 3.18 3.69
N SER A 53 -10.13 2.38 3.91
CA SER A 53 -8.73 2.85 3.85
C SER A 53 -8.34 3.26 2.43
N LEU A 54 -8.75 2.48 1.42
CA LEU A 54 -8.48 2.79 0.02
C LEU A 54 -9.12 4.11 -0.43
N LYS A 55 -10.30 4.47 0.08
CA LYS A 55 -10.92 5.77 -0.22
C LYS A 55 -10.02 6.93 0.21
N VAL A 56 -9.36 6.82 1.37
CA VAL A 56 -8.41 7.85 1.85
C VAL A 56 -7.19 7.92 0.94
N ILE A 57 -6.63 6.76 0.56
CA ILE A 57 -5.49 6.68 -0.36
C ILE A 57 -5.84 7.28 -1.73
N THR A 58 -6.99 6.93 -2.30
CA THR A 58 -7.45 7.47 -3.59
C THR A 58 -7.65 8.98 -3.53
N LEU A 59 -8.24 9.51 -2.45
CA LEU A 59 -8.38 10.95 -2.28
C LEU A 59 -7.01 11.65 -2.25
N ASP A 60 -6.03 11.12 -1.49
CA ASP A 60 -4.66 11.67 -1.44
C ASP A 60 -4.01 11.68 -2.83
N LEU A 61 -4.08 10.56 -3.55
CA LEU A 61 -3.53 10.46 -4.91
C LEU A 61 -4.22 11.43 -5.89
N GLU A 62 -5.54 11.60 -5.79
CA GLU A 62 -6.28 12.58 -6.59
C GLU A 62 -5.88 14.02 -6.26
N HIS A 63 -5.56 14.31 -4.99
CA HIS A 63 -5.04 15.62 -4.56
C HIS A 63 -3.64 15.87 -5.13
N ASP A 64 -2.76 14.87 -5.09
CA ASP A 64 -1.41 14.93 -5.64
C ASP A 64 -1.43 15.18 -7.15
N MET A 65 -2.29 14.46 -7.88
CA MET A 65 -2.48 14.66 -9.33
C MET A 65 -2.95 16.07 -9.69
N LYS A 66 -3.71 16.73 -8.79
CA LYS A 66 -4.24 18.09 -9.00
C LYS A 66 -3.25 19.19 -8.58
N GLY A 67 -2.06 18.85 -8.06
CA GLY A 67 -0.99 19.79 -7.75
C GLY A 67 -1.11 20.53 -6.42
N ASN A 68 -1.94 20.06 -5.48
CA ASN A 68 -2.19 20.73 -4.19
C ASN A 68 -1.48 20.09 -2.98
N TYR A 69 -0.46 19.25 -3.21
CA TYR A 69 0.26 18.62 -2.11
C TYR A 69 1.13 19.63 -1.35
N VAL A 70 0.73 19.93 -0.11
CA VAL A 70 1.58 20.60 0.88
C VAL A 70 2.09 19.49 1.81
N PRO A 71 3.39 19.15 1.79
CA PRO A 71 3.92 18.11 2.67
C PRO A 71 3.69 18.46 4.14
N PRO A 72 3.38 17.47 5.01
CA PRO A 72 3.33 17.71 6.44
C PRO A 72 4.70 18.19 6.92
N LEU A 73 4.72 19.35 7.58
CA LEU A 73 5.90 19.95 8.19
C LEU A 73 6.57 18.93 9.12
N GLN A 74 7.89 18.75 8.93
CA GLN A 74 8.77 17.89 9.75
C GLN A 74 8.86 18.39 11.19
#